data_AF-A0A958P979-F1
#
_entry.id   AF-A0A958P979-F1
#
_cell.length_a   1.000
_cell.length_b   1.000
_cell.length_c   1.000
_cell.angle_alpha   90.00
_cell.angle_beta   90.00
_cell.angle_gamma   90.00
#
_symmetry.space_group_name_H-M   'P 1'
#
loop_
_entity.id
_entity.type
_entity.pdbx_description
1 polymer ?
#
loop_
_entity_poly.entity_id
_entity_poly.type
_entity_poly.pdbx_seq_one_letter_code
_entity_poly.pdbx_strand_id
1 'polypeptide(L)'
;MIKKGILVGIIFLIQLLMSDSLFAKSIPIRVQSDTLYAGDTLEVFSIERVVDEVRAGDVVVLSEYHDNLTHHLHQKEFLEALTERHPEIKISVGMEFFEYTDQNDVDRFLKGEVEEKVFLEEIKWGSISFDFYRPLVLQPLESKGWTYGINAPRALTSKVSKQGLESLNDQERSLLPPQFELGLDSYKKRFVEVIGGGHPLPERQIERYFT
;
A
#
# COMPACT_ATOMS: atom_id res chain seq x y z
N MET A 1 24.62 2.52 -2.05
CA MET A 1 24.85 2.49 -0.60
C MET A 1 23.50 2.25 0.06
N ILE A 2 23.18 1.01 0.43
CA ILE A 2 21.89 0.66 1.04
C ILE A 2 21.85 1.36 2.40
N LYS A 3 21.03 2.40 2.51
CA LYS A 3 20.86 3.15 3.76
C LYS A 3 20.08 2.27 4.71
N LYS A 4 20.63 2.00 5.90
CA LYS A 4 19.94 1.30 6.98
C LYS A 4 18.73 2.14 7.40
N GLY A 5 17.52 1.65 7.12
CA GLY A 5 16.24 2.28 7.42
C GLY A 5 15.14 1.23 7.33
N ILE A 6 13.97 1.55 7.86
CA ILE A 6 12.76 0.72 7.77
C ILE A 6 11.89 1.28 6.66
N LEU A 7 11.32 0.41 5.83
CA LEU A 7 10.34 0.78 4.83
C LEU A 7 8.96 0.25 5.28
N VAL A 8 8.06 1.15 5.62
CA VAL A 8 6.65 0.80 5.86
C VAL A 8 5.90 0.93 4.53
N GLY A 9 5.47 -0.18 3.94
CA GLY A 9 4.66 -0.18 2.72
C GLY A 9 3.18 -0.08 3.04
N ILE A 10 2.48 0.93 2.54
CA ILE A 10 1.02 1.01 2.65
C ILE A 10 0.40 0.41 1.38
N ILE A 11 -0.36 -0.68 1.52
CA ILE A 11 -0.91 -1.46 0.39
C ILE A 11 -2.42 -1.66 0.52
N PHE A 12 -3.17 -1.40 -0.54
CA PHE A 12 -4.61 -1.57 -0.66
C PHE A 12 -5.07 -3.03 -0.54
N LEU A 13 -6.20 -3.25 0.15
CA LEU A 13 -6.90 -4.54 0.20
C LEU A 13 -8.20 -4.49 -0.63
N ILE A 14 -8.33 -5.38 -1.62
CA ILE A 14 -9.57 -5.54 -2.42
C ILE A 14 -10.63 -6.33 -1.63
N GLN A 15 -11.88 -5.83 -1.63
CA GLN A 15 -12.96 -6.40 -0.83
C GLN A 15 -13.57 -7.68 -1.42
N LEU A 16 -13.77 -8.65 -0.52
CA LEU A 16 -14.57 -9.86 -0.58
C LEU A 16 -16.05 -9.49 -0.33
N LEU A 17 -16.96 -9.74 -1.28
CA LEU A 17 -18.42 -9.74 -1.02
C LEU A 17 -18.86 -11.19 -0.93
N MET A 18 -18.92 -11.71 0.31
CA MET A 18 -19.66 -12.93 0.60
C MET A 18 -21.13 -12.70 0.19
N SER A 19 -21.55 -13.36 -0.89
CA SER A 19 -22.96 -13.46 -1.24
C SER A 19 -23.63 -14.48 -0.32
N ASP A 20 -24.70 -14.03 0.31
CA ASP A 20 -25.51 -14.79 1.26
C ASP A 20 -25.97 -16.13 0.69
N SER A 21 -25.54 -17.23 1.30
CA SER A 21 -26.42 -18.37 1.54
C SER A 21 -25.84 -19.31 2.59
N LEU A 22 -26.31 -19.14 3.84
CA LEU A 22 -26.83 -20.17 4.76
C LEU A 22 -26.59 -19.75 6.22
N PHE A 23 -27.64 -19.19 6.84
CA PHE A 23 -27.90 -19.12 8.28
C PHE A 23 -26.68 -19.08 9.23
N ALA A 24 -26.08 -17.89 9.35
CA ALA A 24 -25.80 -17.33 10.66
C ALA A 24 -26.64 -16.06 10.76
N LYS A 25 -27.30 -15.82 11.90
CA LYS A 25 -27.90 -14.50 12.17
C LYS A 25 -26.82 -13.46 11.89
N SER A 26 -26.99 -12.68 10.84
CA SER A 26 -26.18 -11.51 10.56
C SER A 26 -26.45 -10.52 11.68
N ILE A 27 -25.69 -10.65 12.76
CA ILE A 27 -25.48 -9.54 13.68
C ILE A 27 -24.88 -8.46 12.76
N PRO A 28 -25.51 -7.29 12.62
CA PRO A 28 -24.84 -6.18 11.96
C PRO A 28 -23.67 -5.85 12.87
N ILE A 29 -22.49 -6.42 12.58
CA ILE A 29 -21.28 -6.00 13.25
C ILE A 29 -20.97 -4.64 12.68
N ARG A 30 -21.59 -3.63 13.28
CA ARG A 30 -21.06 -2.28 13.23
C ARG A 30 -19.78 -2.36 14.06
N VAL A 31 -18.67 -2.77 13.45
CA VAL A 31 -17.36 -2.79 14.09
C VAL A 31 -16.98 -1.33 14.32
N GLN A 32 -17.45 -0.76 15.43
CA GLN A 32 -16.72 0.27 16.16
C GLN A 32 -15.78 -0.45 17.13
N SER A 33 -14.80 -1.19 16.61
CA SER A 33 -13.77 -1.72 17.51
C SER A 33 -12.41 -1.32 16.99
N ASP A 34 -11.75 -0.44 17.74
CA ASP A 34 -10.34 -0.10 17.63
C ASP A 34 -9.43 -1.28 18.05
N THR A 35 -10.02 -2.46 18.30
CA THR A 35 -9.34 -3.68 18.68
C THR A 35 -8.63 -4.30 17.49
N LEU A 36 -7.31 -4.44 17.59
CA LEU A 36 -6.50 -5.21 16.65
C LEU A 36 -6.48 -6.68 17.04
N TYR A 37 -6.44 -7.56 16.04
CA TYR A 37 -6.35 -9.01 16.23
C TYR A 37 -5.17 -9.57 15.44
N ALA A 38 -4.46 -10.52 16.03
CA ALA A 38 -3.44 -11.30 15.31
C ALA A 38 -4.11 -12.17 14.23
N GLY A 39 -3.60 -12.15 13.00
CA GLY A 39 -4.24 -12.82 11.86
C GLY A 39 -4.21 -14.36 11.91
N ASP A 40 -3.33 -14.94 12.73
CA ASP A 40 -3.12 -16.38 12.88
C ASP A 40 -3.85 -16.96 14.10
N THR A 41 -3.87 -16.23 15.22
CA THR A 41 -4.50 -16.69 16.48
C THR A 41 -5.86 -16.06 16.75
N LEU A 42 -6.17 -14.94 16.10
CA LEU A 42 -7.32 -14.08 16.39
C LEU A 42 -7.33 -13.56 17.85
N GLU A 43 -6.19 -13.59 18.53
CA GLU A 43 -6.04 -12.98 19.84
C GLU A 43 -5.96 -11.46 19.72
N VAL A 44 -6.49 -10.75 20.72
CA VAL A 44 -6.38 -9.30 20.81
C VAL A 44 -4.90 -8.92 20.92
N PHE A 45 -4.51 -7.93 20.13
CA PHE A 45 -3.15 -7.41 20.06
C PHE A 45 -3.17 -5.88 20.12
N SER A 46 -2.04 -5.23 20.43
CA SER A 46 -1.94 -3.77 20.51
C SER A 46 -0.83 -3.24 19.60
N ILE A 47 -0.98 -1.99 19.13
CA ILE A 47 0.01 -1.33 18.26
C ILE A 47 1.40 -1.33 18.91
N GLU A 48 1.46 -1.09 20.21
CA GLU A 48 2.70 -0.98 20.99
C GLU A 48 3.53 -2.25 20.90
N ARG A 49 2.89 -3.42 20.91
CA ARG A 49 3.62 -4.69 20.83
C ARG A 49 4.23 -4.90 19.44
N VAL A 50 3.57 -4.47 18.36
CA VAL A 50 4.17 -4.50 17.01
C VAL A 50 5.35 -3.54 16.98
N VAL A 51 5.12 -2.31 17.46
CA VAL A 51 6.15 -1.26 17.54
C VAL A 51 7.38 -1.77 18.30
N ASP A 52 7.22 -2.49 19.41
CA ASP A 52 8.31 -3.05 20.21
C ASP A 52 9.08 -4.20 19.54
N GLU A 53 8.49 -4.86 18.54
CA GLU A 53 9.11 -5.97 17.81
C GLU A 53 9.88 -5.48 16.58
N VAL A 54 9.52 -4.31 16.04
CA VAL A 54 10.15 -3.73 14.84
C VAL A 54 11.62 -3.34 15.07
N ARG A 55 12.48 -3.67 14.10
CA ARG A 55 13.94 -3.45 14.11
C ARG A 55 14.40 -2.77 12.83
N ALA A 56 15.57 -2.12 12.89
CA ALA A 56 16.17 -1.49 11.73
C ALA A 56 16.43 -2.50 10.60
N GLY A 57 15.85 -2.24 9.42
CA GLY A 57 15.90 -3.13 8.25
C GLY A 57 14.62 -3.92 8.00
N ASP A 58 13.66 -3.87 8.92
CA ASP A 58 12.36 -4.51 8.71
C ASP A 58 11.54 -3.79 7.63
N VAL A 59 10.59 -4.54 7.06
CA VAL A 59 9.54 -4.03 6.18
C VAL A 59 8.21 -4.36 6.82
N VAL A 60 7.43 -3.32 7.13
CA VAL A 60 6.09 -3.48 7.70
C VAL A 60 5.07 -3.11 6.64
N VAL A 61 4.10 -3.98 6.38
CA VAL A 61 3.02 -3.71 5.42
C VAL A 61 1.76 -3.35 6.18
N LEU A 62 1.23 -2.15 5.95
CA LEU A 62 -0.03 -1.68 6.53
C LEU A 62 -1.10 -1.62 5.46
N SER A 63 -2.17 -2.40 5.62
CA SER A 63 -3.27 -2.41 4.67
C SER A 63 -4.42 -1.52 5.07
N GLU A 64 -5.13 -0.97 4.08
CA GLU A 64 -6.24 -0.05 4.30
C GLU A 64 -7.38 -0.18 3.28
N TYR A 65 -8.49 0.51 3.58
CA TYR A 65 -9.62 0.71 2.68
C TYR A 65 -9.67 2.21 2.37
N HIS A 66 -9.58 2.54 1.09
CA HIS A 66 -9.23 3.87 0.58
C HIS A 66 -10.02 5.06 1.15
N ASP A 67 -11.27 4.83 1.57
CA ASP A 67 -12.20 5.82 2.10
C ASP A 67 -12.52 5.63 3.59
N ASN A 68 -11.78 4.75 4.28
CA ASN A 68 -11.97 4.46 5.70
C ASN A 68 -11.01 5.29 6.56
N LEU A 69 -11.52 6.39 7.11
CA LEU A 69 -10.77 7.29 8.00
C LEU A 69 -10.11 6.55 9.18
N THR A 70 -10.76 5.55 9.77
CA THR A 70 -10.21 4.80 10.90
C THR A 70 -8.92 4.08 10.53
N HIS A 71 -8.83 3.55 9.31
CA HIS A 71 -7.61 2.88 8.84
C HIS A 71 -6.44 3.87 8.73
N HIS A 72 -6.69 5.05 8.12
CA HIS A 72 -5.68 6.11 8.00
C HIS A 72 -5.23 6.65 9.37
N LEU A 73 -6.16 6.75 10.33
CA LEU A 73 -5.84 7.15 11.71
C LEU A 73 -4.95 6.12 12.41
N HIS A 74 -5.24 4.82 12.30
CA HIS A 74 -4.40 3.77 12.88
C HIS A 74 -3.01 3.70 12.22
N GLN A 75 -2.92 3.92 10.90
CA GLN A 75 -1.63 4.01 10.21
C GLN A 75 -0.79 5.18 10.73
N LYS A 76 -1.43 6.33 10.93
CA LYS A 76 -0.78 7.51 11.51
C LYS A 76 -0.28 7.22 12.93
N GLU A 77 -1.15 6.69 13.79
CA GLU A 77 -0.82 6.32 15.17
C GLU A 77 0.35 5.33 15.23
N PHE A 78 0.35 4.32 14.35
CA PHE A 78 1.44 3.36 14.25
C PHE A 78 2.78 4.03 13.87
N LEU A 79 2.78 4.94 12.89
CA LEU A 79 3.99 5.64 12.47
C LEU A 79 4.51 6.62 13.55
N GLU A 80 3.60 7.30 14.25
CA GLU A 80 3.93 8.16 15.40
C GLU A 80 4.57 7.33 16.52
N ALA A 81 3.93 6.23 16.91
CA ALA A 81 4.44 5.32 17.93
C ALA A 81 5.81 4.71 17.56
N LEU A 82 6.02 4.35 16.29
CA LEU A 82 7.34 3.90 15.81
C LEU A 82 8.40 4.99 15.93
N THR A 83 8.07 6.23 15.54
CA THR A 83 8.98 7.38 15.59
C THR A 83 9.39 7.70 17.03
N GLU A 84 8.42 7.66 17.95
CA GLU A 84 8.65 7.91 19.38
C GLU A 84 9.43 6.78 20.06
N ARG A 85 9.12 5.52 19.76
CA ARG A 85 9.75 4.36 20.40
C ARG A 85 11.18 4.13 19.93
N HIS A 86 11.47 4.41 18.66
CA HIS A 86 12.75 4.14 18.01
C HIS A 86 13.40 5.40 17.43
N PRO A 87 13.75 6.40 18.26
CA PRO A 87 14.28 7.68 17.80
C PRO A 87 15.62 7.57 17.06
N GLU A 88 16.34 6.46 17.21
CA GLU A 88 17.59 6.16 16.51
C GLU A 88 17.36 5.59 15.09
N ILE A 89 16.15 5.16 14.77
CA ILE A 89 15.80 4.53 13.49
C ILE A 89 15.13 5.55 12.57
N LYS A 90 15.57 5.58 11.31
CA LYS A 90 14.89 6.35 10.26
C LYS A 90 13.71 5.55 9.74
N ILE A 91 12.51 6.07 9.94
CA ILE A 91 11.25 5.48 9.49
C ILE A 91 10.91 6.07 8.13
N SER A 92 10.84 5.23 7.10
CA SER A 92 10.43 5.62 5.75
C SER A 92 9.11 4.97 5.37
N VAL A 93 8.32 5.64 4.54
CA VAL A 93 7.01 5.16 4.09
C VAL A 93 7.02 4.98 2.57
N GLY A 94 6.50 3.86 2.09
CA GLY A 94 6.21 3.61 0.69
C GLY A 94 4.71 3.77 0.42
N MET A 95 4.36 4.64 -0.53
CA MET A 95 2.99 4.98 -0.87
C MET A 95 2.58 4.33 -2.20
N GLU A 96 1.61 3.43 -2.17
CA GLU A 96 1.09 2.77 -3.39
C GLU A 96 0.44 3.75 -4.38
N PHE A 97 -0.03 4.90 -3.92
CA PHE A 97 -0.64 5.89 -4.81
C PHE A 97 0.38 6.69 -5.63
N PHE A 98 1.65 6.63 -5.25
CA PHE A 98 2.73 7.34 -5.93
C PHE A 98 3.47 6.38 -6.84
N GLU A 99 3.57 6.75 -8.12
CA GLU A 99 4.39 6.03 -9.09
C GLU A 99 5.87 6.25 -8.72
N TYR A 100 6.70 5.21 -8.77
CA TYR A 100 8.13 5.36 -8.44
C TYR A 100 8.85 6.33 -9.40
N THR A 101 8.29 6.53 -10.60
CA THR A 101 8.79 7.50 -11.60
C THR A 101 8.56 8.95 -11.20
N ASP A 102 7.62 9.21 -10.27
CA ASP A 102 7.25 10.55 -9.82
C ASP A 102 8.04 10.97 -8.56
N GLN A 103 9.07 10.20 -8.18
CA GLN A 103 9.83 10.45 -6.94
C GLN A 103 10.43 11.86 -6.86
N ASN A 104 10.81 12.45 -8.01
CA ASN A 104 11.30 13.82 -8.02
C ASN A 104 10.23 14.82 -7.58
N ASP A 105 8.97 14.63 -7.97
CA ASP A 105 7.87 15.51 -7.60
C ASP A 105 7.49 15.32 -6.13
N VAL A 106 7.52 14.06 -5.64
CA VAL A 106 7.39 13.74 -4.22
C VAL A 106 8.47 14.46 -3.40
N ASP A 107 9.74 14.37 -3.82
CA ASP A 107 10.86 14.99 -3.12
C ASP A 107 10.76 16.53 -3.12
N ARG A 108 10.32 17.14 -4.22
CA ARG A 108 10.08 18.60 -4.31
C ARG A 108 8.99 19.04 -3.34
N PHE A 109 7.89 18.29 -3.26
CA PHE A 109 6.81 18.56 -2.32
C PHE A 109 7.28 18.47 -0.87
N LEU A 110 7.98 17.39 -0.49
CA LEU A 110 8.47 17.19 0.87
C LEU A 110 9.51 18.24 1.32
N LYS A 111 10.22 18.86 0.37
CA LYS A 111 11.15 19.98 0.63
C LYS A 111 10.47 21.34 0.68
N GLY A 112 9.17 21.42 0.37
CA GLY A 112 8.43 22.68 0.25
C GLY A 112 8.80 23.50 -0.98
N GLU A 113 9.37 22.88 -2.02
CA GLU A 113 9.74 23.55 -3.28
C GLU A 113 8.52 23.78 -4.20
N VAL A 114 7.42 23.04 -3.97
CA VAL A 114 6.14 23.20 -4.66
C VAL A 114 5.00 23.24 -3.66
N GLU A 115 3.96 24.00 -4.00
CA GLU A 115 2.70 23.98 -3.26
C GLU A 115 1.99 22.63 -3.43
N GLU A 116 1.27 22.19 -2.40
CA GLU A 116 0.55 20.91 -2.40
C GLU A 116 -0.38 20.75 -3.61
N LYS A 117 -1.10 21.80 -3.97
CA LYS A 117 -1.98 21.79 -5.14
C LYS A 117 -1.22 21.45 -6.43
N VAL A 118 -0.05 22.06 -6.62
CA VAL A 118 0.79 21.83 -7.81
C VAL A 118 1.33 20.40 -7.80
N PHE A 119 1.79 19.92 -6.65
CA PHE A 119 2.24 18.54 -6.48
C PHE A 119 1.15 17.53 -6.87
N LEU A 120 -0.08 17.70 -6.35
CA LEU A 120 -1.20 16.80 -6.64
C LEU A 120 -1.59 16.81 -8.12
N GLU A 121 -1.46 17.95 -8.81
CA GLU A 121 -1.66 18.05 -10.26
C GLU A 121 -0.55 17.30 -11.03
N GLU A 122 0.72 17.46 -10.64
CA GLU A 122 1.89 16.82 -11.27
C GLU A 122 1.81 15.28 -11.21
N ILE A 123 1.49 14.71 -10.03
CA ILE A 123 1.36 13.26 -9.85
C ILE A 123 0.01 12.69 -10.31
N LYS A 124 -0.87 13.56 -10.84
CA LYS A 124 -2.23 13.25 -11.26
C LYS A 124 -3.00 12.53 -10.15
N TRP A 125 -3.04 13.14 -8.98
CA TRP A 125 -3.71 12.59 -7.81
C TRP A 125 -5.18 12.26 -8.12
N GLY A 126 -5.67 11.17 -7.51
CA GLY A 126 -7.02 10.66 -7.72
C GLY A 126 -8.11 11.47 -7.01
N SER A 127 -9.30 10.87 -6.93
CA SER A 127 -10.50 11.53 -6.37
C SER A 127 -10.58 11.51 -4.85
N ILE A 128 -9.76 10.72 -4.16
CA ILE A 128 -9.76 10.62 -2.70
C ILE A 128 -9.11 11.88 -2.13
N SER A 129 -9.62 12.41 -1.00
CA SER A 129 -8.98 13.57 -0.38
C SER A 129 -7.53 13.24 0.00
N PHE A 130 -6.59 14.10 -0.40
CA PHE A 130 -5.20 13.96 0.00
C PHE A 130 -5.02 14.08 1.52
N ASP A 131 -5.96 14.71 2.24
CA ASP A 131 -5.92 14.84 3.69
C ASP A 131 -5.85 13.51 4.44
N PHE A 132 -6.34 12.41 3.84
CA PHE A 132 -6.19 11.07 4.43
C PHE A 132 -4.74 10.59 4.42
N TYR A 133 -3.98 10.97 3.39
CA TYR A 133 -2.62 10.49 3.16
C TYR A 133 -1.56 11.50 3.57
N ARG A 134 -1.90 12.79 3.58
CA ARG A 134 -0.98 13.88 3.89
C ARG A 134 -0.22 13.66 5.21
N PRO A 135 -0.86 13.26 6.33
CA PRO A 135 -0.13 12.97 7.56
C PRO A 135 0.87 11.83 7.38
N LEU A 136 0.49 10.75 6.68
CA LEU A 136 1.33 9.57 6.43
C LEU A 136 2.53 9.92 5.53
N VAL A 137 2.32 10.80 4.55
CA VAL A 137 3.34 11.28 3.61
C VAL A 137 4.36 12.19 4.30
N LEU A 138 3.97 12.96 5.30
CA LEU A 138 4.86 13.89 6.01
C LEU A 138 5.55 13.25 7.22
N GLN A 139 4.94 12.24 7.85
CA GLN A 139 5.45 11.60 9.06
C GLN A 139 6.92 11.15 8.99
N PRO A 140 7.43 10.59 7.86
CA PRO A 140 8.84 10.20 7.77
C PRO A 140 9.84 11.33 8.04
N LEU A 141 9.45 12.59 7.83
CA LEU A 141 10.32 13.74 8.05
C LEU A 141 10.71 13.91 9.53
N GLU A 142 9.84 13.50 10.46
CA GLU A 142 10.09 13.56 11.92
C GLU A 142 11.29 12.70 12.34
N SER A 143 11.50 11.57 11.66
CA SER A 143 12.64 10.66 11.90
C SER A 143 13.81 10.84 10.91
N LYS A 144 13.77 11.88 10.05
CA LYS A 144 14.71 12.07 8.93
C LYS A 144 14.73 10.89 7.95
N GLY A 145 13.60 10.19 7.84
CA GLY A 145 13.33 9.18 6.82
C GLY A 145 12.81 9.81 5.53
N TRP A 146 12.18 8.99 4.70
CA TRP A 146 11.75 9.36 3.36
C TRP A 146 10.36 8.82 3.04
N THR A 147 9.67 9.49 2.11
CA THR A 147 8.46 8.97 1.50
C THR A 147 8.76 8.58 0.06
N TYR A 148 8.44 7.34 -0.30
CA TYR A 148 8.74 6.73 -1.58
C TYR A 148 7.48 6.45 -2.38
N GLY A 149 7.52 6.73 -3.68
CA GLY A 149 6.59 6.11 -4.62
C GLY A 149 7.00 4.67 -4.88
N ILE A 150 6.08 3.73 -4.65
CA ILE A 150 6.37 2.29 -4.77
C ILE A 150 5.61 1.62 -5.91
N ASN A 151 4.70 2.32 -6.57
CA ASN A 151 3.86 1.73 -7.60
C ASN A 151 4.46 1.86 -8.99
N ALA A 152 4.15 0.91 -9.86
CA ALA A 152 4.50 0.99 -11.27
C ALA A 152 3.67 2.07 -11.97
N PRO A 153 4.17 2.66 -13.08
CA PRO A 153 3.42 3.69 -13.79
C PRO A 153 2.04 3.23 -14.21
N ARG A 154 0.99 4.06 -14.02
CA ARG A 154 -0.40 3.66 -14.32
C ARG A 154 -0.60 3.30 -15.78
N ALA A 155 0.14 3.93 -16.69
CA ALA A 155 0.11 3.60 -18.11
C ALA A 155 0.62 2.17 -18.36
N LEU A 156 1.64 1.74 -17.62
CA LEU A 156 2.21 0.39 -17.70
C LEU A 156 1.20 -0.64 -17.20
N THR A 157 0.65 -0.46 -16.00
CA THR A 157 -0.33 -1.38 -15.42
C THR A 157 -1.63 -1.43 -16.24
N SER A 158 -2.08 -0.31 -16.81
CA SER A 158 -3.22 -0.26 -17.72
C SER A 158 -2.96 -1.05 -19.00
N LYS A 159 -1.75 -0.98 -19.56
CA LYS A 159 -1.40 -1.76 -20.76
C LYS A 159 -1.36 -3.25 -20.45
N VAL A 160 -0.69 -3.66 -19.37
CA VAL A 160 -0.61 -5.07 -18.94
C VAL A 160 -2.00 -5.64 -18.72
N SER A 161 -2.88 -4.95 -17.98
CA SER A 161 -4.25 -5.44 -17.74
C SER A 161 -5.09 -5.62 -19.02
N LYS A 162 -4.80 -4.86 -20.08
CA LYS A 162 -5.52 -4.89 -21.36
C LYS A 162 -4.90 -5.81 -22.41
N GLN A 163 -3.59 -6.01 -22.38
CA GLN A 163 -2.84 -6.62 -23.49
C GLN A 163 -1.88 -7.72 -23.07
N GLY A 164 -1.68 -7.96 -21.76
CA GLY A 164 -0.72 -8.94 -21.26
C GLY A 164 0.66 -8.33 -21.01
N LEU A 165 1.46 -9.01 -20.20
CA LEU A 165 2.82 -8.58 -19.86
C LEU A 165 3.76 -8.71 -21.08
N GLU A 166 3.55 -9.71 -21.92
CA GLU A 166 4.28 -9.87 -23.19
C GLU A 166 4.16 -8.66 -24.15
N SER A 167 3.11 -7.85 -24.02
CA SER A 167 2.87 -6.67 -24.88
C SER A 167 3.82 -5.49 -24.66
N LEU A 168 4.64 -5.54 -23.60
CA LEU A 168 5.55 -4.46 -23.26
C LEU A 168 6.76 -4.42 -24.21
N ASN A 169 7.04 -3.23 -24.76
CA ASN A 169 8.26 -2.95 -25.52
C ASN A 169 9.47 -2.77 -24.58
N ASP A 170 10.67 -2.65 -25.13
CA ASP A 170 11.91 -2.56 -24.34
C ASP A 170 11.93 -1.35 -23.38
N GLN A 171 11.38 -0.22 -23.81
CA GLN A 171 11.28 0.97 -22.96
C GLN A 171 10.30 0.75 -21.81
N GLU A 172 9.15 0.15 -22.05
CA GLU A 172 8.17 -0.17 -21.01
C GLU A 172 8.67 -1.27 -20.07
N ARG A 173 9.39 -2.26 -20.58
CA ARG A 173 10.04 -3.30 -19.77
C ARG A 173 11.10 -2.72 -18.86
N SER A 174 11.79 -1.66 -19.29
CA SER A 174 12.74 -0.94 -18.43
C SER A 174 12.07 -0.27 -17.22
N LEU A 175 10.74 -0.10 -17.25
CA LEU A 175 9.96 0.41 -16.14
C LEU A 175 9.53 -0.66 -15.12
N LEU A 176 9.82 -1.93 -15.38
CA LEU A 176 9.59 -3.01 -14.41
C LEU A 176 10.69 -3.00 -13.33
N PRO A 177 10.41 -3.57 -12.15
CA PRO A 177 11.44 -3.79 -11.13
C PRO A 177 12.67 -4.51 -11.70
N PRO A 178 13.89 -4.17 -11.23
CA PRO A 178 15.09 -4.93 -11.58
C PRO A 178 14.90 -6.40 -11.24
N GLN A 179 15.31 -7.31 -12.14
CA GLN A 179 15.15 -8.76 -11.96
C GLN A 179 13.68 -9.16 -11.79
N PHE A 180 12.76 -8.45 -12.44
CA PHE A 180 11.35 -8.82 -12.44
C PHE A 180 11.17 -10.28 -12.89
N GLU A 181 10.51 -11.05 -12.04
CA GLU A 181 10.06 -12.41 -12.31
C GLU A 181 8.55 -12.48 -12.13
N LEU A 182 7.91 -13.33 -12.92
CA LEU A 182 6.49 -13.64 -12.77
C LEU A 182 6.25 -14.33 -11.43
N GLY A 183 5.19 -13.90 -10.73
CA GLY A 183 4.83 -14.47 -9.44
C GLY A 183 4.52 -15.97 -9.52
N LEU A 184 4.79 -16.68 -8.43
CA LEU A 184 4.53 -18.13 -8.31
C LEU A 184 3.06 -18.47 -8.60
N ASP A 185 2.81 -19.67 -9.13
CA ASP A 185 1.45 -20.20 -9.31
C ASP A 185 0.61 -20.16 -8.03
N SER A 186 1.26 -20.34 -6.87
CA SER A 186 0.60 -20.24 -5.57
C SER A 186 0.09 -18.84 -5.26
N TYR A 187 0.81 -17.80 -5.71
CA TYR A 187 0.35 -16.42 -5.62
C TYR A 187 -0.81 -16.16 -6.59
N LYS A 188 -0.72 -16.65 -7.84
CA LYS A 188 -1.83 -16.57 -8.81
C LYS A 188 -3.12 -17.18 -8.25
N LYS A 189 -3.04 -18.36 -7.61
CA LYS A 189 -4.19 -19.00 -6.96
C LYS A 189 -4.81 -18.12 -5.87
N ARG A 190 -4.00 -17.61 -4.94
CA ARG A 190 -4.48 -16.69 -3.88
C ARG A 190 -5.10 -15.43 -4.47
N PHE A 191 -4.47 -14.86 -5.51
CA PHE A 191 -5.00 -13.68 -6.19
C PHE A 191 -6.37 -13.95 -6.82
N VAL A 192 -6.54 -15.08 -7.51
CA VAL A 192 -7.82 -15.50 -8.08
C VAL A 192 -8.88 -15.70 -6.99
N GLU A 193 -8.52 -16.35 -5.87
CA GLU A 193 -9.42 -16.56 -4.74
C GLU A 193 -9.91 -15.25 -4.12
N VAL A 194 -9.00 -14.29 -3.93
CA VAL A 194 -9.31 -12.97 -3.34
C VAL A 194 -10.15 -12.12 -4.30
N ILE A 195 -9.81 -12.06 -5.59
CA ILE A 195 -10.53 -11.27 -6.60
C ILE A 195 -11.89 -11.91 -6.97
N GLY A 196 -11.96 -13.24 -7.01
CA GLY A 196 -13.15 -13.98 -7.42
C GLY A 196 -14.33 -13.87 -6.43
N GLY A 197 -14.07 -13.47 -5.19
CA GLY A 197 -15.08 -13.41 -4.12
C GLY A 197 -15.88 -12.11 -4.02
N GLY A 198 -15.71 -11.11 -4.90
CA GLY A 198 -16.45 -9.84 -4.79
C GLY A 198 -16.96 -9.28 -6.12
N HIS A 199 -16.17 -9.40 -7.18
CA HIS A 199 -16.55 -9.23 -8.58
C HIS A 199 -15.45 -9.91 -9.41
N PRO A 200 -15.66 -11.12 -9.95
CA PRO A 200 -14.60 -11.81 -10.66
C PRO A 200 -14.17 -10.96 -11.86
N LEU A 201 -12.91 -10.53 -11.89
CA LEU A 201 -12.31 -10.09 -13.14
C LEU A 201 -12.46 -11.25 -14.14
N PRO A 202 -12.80 -11.00 -15.41
CA PRO A 202 -12.83 -12.04 -16.43
C PRO A 202 -11.52 -12.83 -16.39
N GLU A 203 -11.59 -14.16 -16.49
CA GLU A 203 -10.41 -15.04 -16.38
C GLU A 203 -9.25 -14.57 -17.29
N ARG A 204 -9.57 -14.17 -18.52
CA ARG A 204 -8.63 -13.55 -19.46
C ARG A 204 -7.93 -12.29 -18.94
N GLN A 205 -8.60 -11.48 -18.14
CA GLN A 205 -8.00 -10.28 -17.55
C GLN A 205 -7.06 -10.66 -16.41
N ILE A 206 -7.36 -11.72 -15.65
CA ILE A 206 -6.45 -12.26 -14.64
C ILE A 206 -5.21 -12.84 -15.33
N GLU A 207 -5.39 -13.64 -16.39
CA GLU A 207 -4.28 -14.27 -17.12
C GLU A 207 -3.25 -13.26 -17.61
N ARG A 208 -3.67 -12.08 -18.07
CA ARG A 208 -2.78 -11.01 -18.56
C ARG A 208 -1.79 -10.45 -17.54
N TYR A 209 -2.07 -10.59 -16.23
CA TYR A 209 -1.09 -10.25 -15.21
C TYR A 209 -0.01 -11.33 -15.05
N PHE A 210 -0.28 -12.53 -15.58
CA PHE A 210 0.55 -13.72 -15.45
C PHE A 210 1.09 -14.26 -16.79
N THR A 211 0.84 -13.55 -17.90
CA THR A 211 1.31 -13.84 -19.28
C THR A 211 1.49 -12.52 -20.01
#